data_AF-A0A7V0MAV2-F1
#
_entry.id   AF-A0A7V0MAV2-F1
#
_cell.length_a   1.000
_cell.length_b   1.000
_cell.length_c   1.000
_cell.angle_alpha   90.00
_cell.angle_beta   90.00
_cell.angle_gamma   90.00
#
_symmetry.space_group_name_H-M   'P 1'
#
loop_
_entity.id
_entity.type
_entity.pdbx_description
1 polymer ?
#
loop_
_entity_poly.entity_id
_entity_poly.type
_entity_poly.pdbx_seq_one_letter_code
_entity_poly.pdbx_strand_id
1 'polypeptide(L)'
;MFRREFLTILVICLVVLLFAGELYAQPNPAFYGDAGAEVDGTYIVTIKKIEISQDGTTWVTLGEKECSFNIASGDVGASIGNYISNSSVPTGTYTRLRITQSRMITIKGRSGNVGGNYYYTTTSAGRVNGFYKAGSVATGGWPPVDYEAVSFQVPADAQGQAGETLEISGDNMIITKDLSSNPIVIRKGQTKTMMISFNTQNMIGFEAAGPVDYVFYPMAPQQSYSEE
;
A
#
# COMPACT_ATOMS: atom_id res chain seq x y z
N MET A 1 40.78 -6.25 24.12
CA MET A 1 39.36 -6.14 24.51
C MET A 1 38.61 -5.43 23.38
N PHE A 2 37.86 -6.17 22.56
CA PHE A 2 37.14 -5.57 21.43
C PHE A 2 35.89 -4.83 21.93
N ARG A 3 35.93 -3.48 21.93
CA ARG A 3 34.71 -2.67 22.05
C ARG A 3 33.90 -2.82 20.76
N ARG A 4 32.81 -3.58 20.79
CA ARG A 4 31.73 -3.48 19.81
C ARG A 4 30.87 -2.28 20.20
N GLU A 5 31.17 -1.11 19.64
CA GLU A 5 30.31 0.07 19.80
C GLU A 5 29.09 -0.09 18.87
N PHE A 6 27.97 -0.51 19.45
CA PHE A 6 26.68 -0.53 18.75
C PHE A 6 26.14 0.90 18.70
N LEU A 7 25.98 1.42 17.48
CA LEU A 7 25.53 2.78 17.21
C LEU A 7 24.01 2.80 17.02
N THR A 8 23.29 3.52 17.88
CA THR A 8 21.84 3.74 17.74
C THR A 8 21.56 4.77 16.64
N ILE A 9 20.76 4.41 15.64
CA ILE A 9 20.38 5.30 14.54
C ILE A 9 18.92 5.73 14.72
N LEU A 10 18.68 7.02 14.89
CA LEU A 10 17.34 7.57 14.91
C LEU A 10 16.83 7.70 13.46
N VAL A 11 15.81 6.92 13.10
CA VAL A 11 15.11 7.08 11.81
C VAL A 11 13.78 7.78 12.09
N ILE A 12 13.59 8.94 11.48
CA ILE A 12 12.32 9.66 11.44
C ILE A 12 11.91 9.62 9.98
N CYS A 13 10.73 9.08 9.67
CA CYS A 13 10.20 9.15 8.32
C CYS A 13 8.96 10.04 8.26
N LEU A 14 8.91 10.81 7.19
CA LEU A 14 7.72 11.44 6.63
C LEU A 14 7.80 11.14 5.14
N VAL A 15 6.69 10.73 4.53
CA VAL A 15 6.79 9.52 3.70
C VAL A 15 5.93 9.74 2.45
N VAL A 16 6.56 9.93 1.25
CA VAL A 16 5.97 10.20 -0.10
C VAL A 16 6.43 9.22 -1.22
N LEU A 17 5.49 8.67 -2.02
CA LEU A 17 5.60 7.58 -3.03
C LEU A 17 4.21 7.43 -3.86
N LEU A 18 4.22 7.31 -5.23
CA LEU A 18 3.22 6.78 -6.25
C LEU A 18 3.67 5.56 -7.17
N PHE A 19 2.82 4.58 -7.56
CA PHE A 19 3.12 3.36 -8.39
C PHE A 19 1.84 2.84 -9.07
N ALA A 20 1.74 2.75 -10.39
CA ALA A 20 0.53 2.20 -11.04
C ALA A 20 0.51 0.67 -11.13
N GLY A 21 -0.20 -0.01 -10.21
CA GLY A 21 -0.27 -1.47 -10.14
C GLY A 21 -1.63 -2.04 -10.54
N GLU A 22 -1.69 -2.73 -11.68
CA GLU A 22 -2.85 -3.51 -12.12
C GLU A 22 -3.02 -4.77 -11.26
N LEU A 23 -3.68 -4.66 -10.11
CA LEU A 23 -4.47 -5.78 -9.62
C LEU A 23 -5.66 -5.92 -10.58
N TYR A 24 -5.80 -7.10 -11.18
CA TYR A 24 -6.77 -7.40 -12.25
C TYR A 24 -6.49 -6.70 -13.59
N ALA A 25 -5.61 -7.29 -14.39
CA ALA A 25 -5.61 -7.12 -15.83
C ALA A 25 -6.87 -7.79 -16.45
N GLN A 26 -8.02 -7.13 -16.31
CA GLN A 26 -9.19 -7.30 -17.17
C GLN A 26 -9.45 -5.98 -17.91
N PRO A 27 -10.06 -5.99 -19.11
CA PRO A 27 -9.70 -4.99 -20.11
C PRO A 27 -10.03 -3.52 -19.81
N ASN A 28 -11.02 -3.21 -18.95
CA ASN A 28 -11.31 -1.83 -18.56
C ASN A 28 -12.31 -1.65 -17.36
N PRO A 29 -12.03 -2.13 -16.13
CA PRO A 29 -12.79 -1.66 -14.97
C PRO A 29 -12.52 -0.17 -14.78
N ALA A 30 -13.56 0.66 -14.78
CA ALA A 30 -13.38 2.10 -14.71
C ALA A 30 -13.13 2.55 -13.27
N PHE A 31 -11.93 3.07 -13.03
CA PHE A 31 -11.48 3.53 -11.72
C PHE A 31 -12.03 4.92 -11.42
N TYR A 32 -13.02 4.97 -10.54
CA TYR A 32 -13.73 6.20 -10.19
C TYR A 32 -13.73 6.51 -8.70
N GLY A 33 -13.25 5.59 -7.85
CA GLY A 33 -13.30 5.77 -6.40
C GLY A 33 -11.95 6.08 -5.76
N ASP A 34 -12.02 6.95 -4.77
CA ASP A 34 -10.90 7.52 -4.03
C ASP A 34 -11.12 7.23 -2.55
N ALA A 35 -10.09 6.71 -1.88
CA ALA A 35 -10.12 6.48 -0.43
C ALA A 35 -9.56 7.68 0.35
N GLY A 36 -8.68 8.49 -0.24
CA GLY A 36 -8.08 9.68 0.38
C GLY A 36 -8.95 10.94 0.30
N ALA A 37 -9.92 10.98 -0.62
CA ALA A 37 -10.90 12.08 -0.71
C ALA A 37 -12.08 11.96 0.29
N GLU A 38 -12.18 10.86 1.03
CA GLU A 38 -13.26 10.64 2.01
C GLU A 38 -12.87 11.07 3.42
N VAL A 39 -13.82 11.69 4.14
CA VAL A 39 -13.60 12.26 5.49
C VAL A 39 -13.12 11.20 6.50
N ASP A 40 -13.62 9.97 6.39
CA ASP A 40 -13.18 8.78 7.14
C ASP A 40 -12.55 7.73 6.21
N GLY A 41 -11.79 8.22 5.22
CA GLY A 41 -11.08 7.43 4.23
C GLY A 41 -10.25 6.31 4.83
N THR A 42 -10.48 5.07 4.39
CA THR A 42 -9.73 3.91 4.87
C THR A 42 -9.06 3.20 3.71
N TYR A 43 -7.77 3.00 3.83
CA TYR A 43 -7.03 2.00 3.08
C TYR A 43 -5.98 1.41 4.05
N ILE A 44 -6.27 0.26 4.66
CA ILE A 44 -5.34 -0.42 5.57
C ILE A 44 -4.47 -1.40 4.82
N VAL A 45 -3.15 -1.23 4.95
CA VAL A 45 -2.15 -2.25 4.67
C VAL A 45 -1.50 -2.70 5.97
N THR A 46 -1.14 -3.98 6.08
CA THR A 46 -0.44 -4.52 7.26
C THR A 46 0.97 -4.93 6.87
N ILE A 47 1.97 -4.11 7.21
CA ILE A 47 3.39 -4.42 6.99
C ILE A 47 3.87 -5.33 8.12
N LYS A 48 4.71 -6.30 7.78
CA LYS A 48 5.31 -7.27 8.72
C LYS A 48 6.83 -7.13 8.78
N LYS A 49 7.46 -6.75 7.66
CA LYS A 49 8.90 -6.56 7.56
C LYS A 49 9.28 -5.54 6.49
N ILE A 50 10.32 -4.75 6.75
CA ILE A 50 11.00 -3.92 5.77
C ILE A 50 12.50 -4.23 5.84
N GLU A 51 13.14 -4.47 4.70
CA GLU A 51 14.54 -4.86 4.58
C GLU A 51 15.20 -4.15 3.39
N ILE A 52 16.51 -3.91 3.46
CA ILE A 52 17.32 -3.42 2.33
C ILE A 52 18.52 -4.31 2.05
N SER A 53 19.00 -4.34 0.82
CA SER A 53 20.15 -5.16 0.41
C SER A 53 21.06 -4.43 -0.58
N GLN A 54 22.35 -4.76 -0.54
CA GLN A 54 23.39 -4.25 -1.46
C GLN A 54 23.58 -5.19 -2.67
N ASP A 55 23.28 -6.48 -2.50
CA ASP A 55 23.56 -7.58 -3.44
C ASP A 55 22.30 -8.36 -3.88
N GLY A 56 21.15 -8.13 -3.22
CA GLY A 56 19.88 -8.84 -3.42
C GLY A 56 19.75 -10.14 -2.63
N THR A 57 20.79 -10.59 -1.92
CA THR A 57 20.83 -11.88 -1.20
C THR A 57 21.02 -11.69 0.30
N THR A 58 21.84 -10.73 0.72
CA THR A 58 22.10 -10.36 2.11
C THR A 58 21.22 -9.18 2.50
N TRP A 59 20.29 -9.40 3.44
CA TRP A 59 19.28 -8.42 3.81
C TRP A 59 19.53 -7.83 5.20
N VAL A 60 19.41 -6.51 5.31
CA VAL A 60 19.44 -5.75 6.56
C VAL A 60 18.01 -5.36 6.91
N THR A 61 17.48 -5.90 8.01
CA THR A 61 16.16 -5.52 8.54
C THR A 61 16.16 -4.05 8.99
N LEU A 62 15.18 -3.29 8.51
CA LEU A 62 14.87 -1.93 8.94
C LEU A 62 13.71 -1.87 9.95
N GLY A 63 12.78 -2.81 9.89
CA GLY A 63 11.75 -2.99 10.90
C GLY A 63 11.04 -4.33 10.72
N GLU A 64 10.77 -5.05 11.82
CA GLU A 64 10.17 -6.38 11.84
C GLU A 64 9.17 -6.51 12.99
N LYS A 65 7.90 -6.22 12.68
CA LYS A 65 6.73 -6.35 13.56
C LYS A 65 5.48 -6.30 12.68
N GLU A 66 4.42 -6.99 13.05
CA GLU A 66 3.13 -6.79 12.36
C GLU A 66 2.50 -5.45 12.78
N CYS A 67 2.28 -4.56 11.82
CA CYS A 67 1.71 -3.23 12.05
C CYS A 67 0.82 -2.79 10.88
N SER A 68 -0.37 -2.29 11.21
CA SER A 68 -1.37 -1.83 10.25
C SER A 68 -1.35 -0.32 10.09
N PHE A 69 -1.36 0.15 8.85
CA PHE A 69 -1.24 1.55 8.47
C PHE A 69 -2.43 1.95 7.60
N ASN A 70 -3.16 3.01 7.99
CA ASN A 70 -4.13 3.64 7.09
C ASN A 70 -3.39 4.55 6.12
N ILE A 71 -3.15 4.07 4.90
CA ILE A 71 -2.40 4.80 3.86
C ILE A 71 -3.21 5.93 3.23
N ALA A 72 -4.52 6.01 3.51
CA ALA A 72 -5.35 7.17 3.18
C ALA A 72 -5.25 8.31 4.21
N SER A 73 -4.56 8.11 5.35
CA SER A 73 -4.33 9.14 6.36
C SER A 73 -3.12 10.01 6.04
N GLY A 74 -3.24 11.33 6.26
CA GLY A 74 -2.12 12.27 6.13
C GLY A 74 -0.92 11.97 7.04
N ASP A 75 -1.16 11.31 8.19
CA ASP A 75 -0.12 10.99 9.19
C ASP A 75 0.49 9.59 9.02
N VAL A 76 0.16 8.86 7.94
CA VAL A 76 0.81 7.57 7.64
C VAL A 76 2.33 7.73 7.53
N GLY A 77 2.75 8.93 7.10
CA GLY A 77 4.11 9.44 7.09
C GLY A 77 4.94 9.05 8.32
N ALA A 78 4.59 9.70 9.43
CA ALA A 78 5.23 9.54 10.74
C ALA A 78 5.07 8.12 11.30
N SER A 79 3.94 7.47 11.00
CA SER A 79 3.62 6.13 11.51
C SER A 79 4.61 5.08 11.00
N ILE A 80 4.89 5.07 9.70
CA ILE A 80 5.89 4.17 9.09
C ILE A 80 7.31 4.54 9.55
N GLY A 81 7.57 5.82 9.84
CA GLY A 81 8.86 6.26 10.39
C GLY A 81 9.18 5.67 11.75
N ASN A 82 8.21 5.74 12.66
CA ASN A 82 8.36 5.12 13.98
C ASN A 82 8.54 3.60 13.88
N TYR A 83 7.92 2.95 12.89
CA TYR A 83 8.03 1.51 12.64
C TYR A 83 9.45 1.05 12.25
N ILE A 84 10.23 1.85 11.51
CA ILE A 84 11.64 1.54 11.17
C ILE A 84 12.68 2.27 12.03
N SER A 85 12.24 3.02 13.03
CA SER A 85 13.13 3.77 13.94
C SER A 85 14.01 2.83 14.79
N ASN A 86 15.26 3.23 15.02
CA ASN A 86 16.28 2.56 15.85
C ASN A 86 17.08 1.41 15.19
N SER A 87 16.90 1.16 13.90
CA SER A 87 17.68 0.13 13.17
C SER A 87 19.11 0.58 12.87
N SER A 88 20.11 -0.14 13.40
CA SER A 88 21.52 0.10 13.12
C SER A 88 21.91 -0.46 11.75
N VAL A 89 21.91 0.40 10.73
CA VAL A 89 22.24 0.03 9.35
C VAL A 89 23.75 0.18 9.09
N PRO A 90 24.44 -0.85 8.55
CA PRO A 90 25.83 -0.72 8.12
C PRO A 90 26.03 0.33 7.02
N THR A 91 27.27 0.83 6.89
CA THR A 91 27.62 1.71 5.78
C THR A 91 27.69 0.95 4.46
N GLY A 92 27.19 1.54 3.38
CA GLY A 92 27.27 0.99 2.03
C GLY A 92 26.24 1.58 1.09
N THR A 93 26.09 0.96 -0.08
CA THR A 93 25.16 1.37 -1.14
C THR A 93 24.13 0.27 -1.34
N TYR A 94 22.88 0.55 -0.98
CA TYR A 94 21.79 -0.42 -1.02
C TYR A 94 20.98 -0.24 -2.31
N THR A 95 20.96 -1.28 -3.13
CA THR A 95 20.36 -1.32 -4.47
C THR A 95 19.01 -2.04 -4.50
N ARG A 96 18.56 -2.58 -3.36
CA ARG A 96 17.29 -3.29 -3.23
C ARG A 96 16.56 -2.89 -1.96
N LEU A 97 15.24 -2.75 -2.06
CA LEU A 97 14.30 -2.61 -0.95
C LEU A 97 13.30 -3.77 -1.02
N ARG A 98 12.99 -4.38 0.11
CA ARG A 98 11.96 -5.41 0.24
C ARG A 98 10.97 -5.06 1.34
N ILE A 99 9.69 -5.23 1.04
CA ILE A 99 8.59 -5.05 1.97
C ILE A 99 7.77 -6.34 1.98
N THR A 100 7.65 -6.94 3.16
CA THR A 100 6.75 -8.07 3.41
C THR A 100 5.50 -7.53 4.10
N GLN A 101 4.35 -7.67 3.46
CA GLN A 101 3.05 -7.24 3.99
C GLN A 101 2.00 -8.34 3.86
N SER A 102 0.87 -8.18 4.55
CA SER A 102 -0.29 -9.05 4.40
C SER A 102 -0.90 -8.93 3.00
N ARG A 103 -1.41 -10.04 2.47
CA ARG A 103 -2.32 -10.04 1.30
C ARG A 103 -3.70 -9.50 1.64
N MET A 104 -4.07 -9.46 2.92
CA MET A 104 -5.32 -8.84 3.36
C MET A 104 -5.17 -7.33 3.39
N ILE A 105 -5.95 -6.65 2.57
CA ILE A 105 -6.05 -5.19 2.51
C ILE A 105 -7.51 -4.81 2.80
N THR A 106 -7.74 -3.69 3.47
CA THR A 106 -9.09 -3.22 3.84
C THR A 106 -9.33 -1.81 3.35
N ILE A 107 -10.43 -1.56 2.63
CA ILE A 107 -10.71 -0.25 2.01
C ILE A 107 -12.12 0.22 2.37
N LYS A 108 -12.25 1.51 2.71
CA LYS A 108 -13.51 2.28 2.77
C LYS A 108 -13.39 3.43 1.77
N GLY A 109 -14.33 3.52 0.84
CA GLY A 109 -14.37 4.59 -0.16
C GLY A 109 -15.63 4.53 -1.02
N ARG A 110 -15.78 5.52 -1.90
CA ARG A 110 -16.88 5.60 -2.87
C ARG A 110 -16.39 6.06 -4.23
N SER A 111 -17.18 5.80 -5.27
CA SER A 111 -16.97 6.34 -6.61
C SER A 111 -17.30 7.84 -6.68
N GLY A 112 -16.80 8.50 -7.72
CA GLY A 112 -17.45 9.66 -8.33
C GLY A 112 -18.82 9.30 -8.94
N ASN A 113 -19.43 10.22 -9.69
CA ASN A 113 -20.72 9.95 -10.30
C ASN A 113 -20.58 8.99 -11.49
N VAL A 114 -21.29 7.87 -11.46
CA VAL A 114 -21.29 6.85 -12.51
C VAL A 114 -22.74 6.54 -12.88
N GLY A 115 -23.15 6.89 -14.11
CA GLY A 115 -24.49 6.60 -14.62
C GLY A 115 -25.63 7.18 -13.77
N GLY A 116 -25.41 8.29 -13.07
CA GLY A 116 -26.42 8.88 -12.18
C GLY A 116 -26.45 8.29 -10.77
N ASN A 117 -25.47 7.48 -10.37
CA ASN A 117 -25.33 6.96 -9.01
C ASN A 117 -23.92 7.20 -8.43
N TYR A 118 -23.82 7.17 -7.11
CA TYR A 118 -22.57 6.95 -6.37
C TYR A 118 -22.56 5.51 -5.85
N TYR A 119 -21.43 4.83 -5.99
CA TYR A 119 -21.20 3.48 -5.48
C TYR A 119 -20.24 3.52 -4.29
N TYR A 120 -20.46 2.69 -3.26
CA TYR A 120 -19.66 2.71 -2.03
C TYR A 120 -19.39 1.31 -1.48
N THR A 121 -18.33 1.18 -0.67
CA THR A 121 -17.96 -0.07 -0.02
C THR A 121 -19.00 -0.49 1.01
N THR A 122 -19.39 -1.77 1.03
CA THR A 122 -20.26 -2.33 2.07
C THR A 122 -20.12 -3.86 2.08
N THR A 123 -20.35 -4.47 3.25
CA THR A 123 -20.54 -5.92 3.38
C THR A 123 -22.02 -6.32 3.27
N SER A 124 -22.92 -5.39 3.59
CA SER A 124 -24.38 -5.57 3.63
C SER A 124 -25.02 -5.92 2.27
N ALA A 125 -24.42 -5.50 1.16
CA ALA A 125 -24.88 -5.83 -0.19
C ALA A 125 -24.54 -7.27 -0.63
N GLY A 126 -23.78 -8.02 0.18
CA GLY A 126 -23.36 -9.39 -0.11
C GLY A 126 -22.18 -9.48 -1.08
N ARG A 127 -22.06 -10.63 -1.75
CA ARG A 127 -20.95 -10.95 -2.66
C ARG A 127 -21.42 -11.61 -3.95
N VAL A 128 -20.66 -11.45 -5.03
CA VAL A 128 -20.80 -12.18 -6.29
C VAL A 128 -19.40 -12.55 -6.81
N ASN A 129 -19.22 -13.80 -7.25
CA ASN A 129 -17.94 -14.35 -7.72
C ASN A 129 -16.75 -14.14 -6.74
N GLY A 130 -17.03 -14.08 -5.43
CA GLY A 130 -16.04 -13.82 -4.37
C GLY A 130 -15.83 -12.35 -4.01
N PHE A 131 -16.20 -11.41 -4.90
CA PHE A 131 -16.09 -9.97 -4.71
C PHE A 131 -17.26 -9.41 -3.90
N TYR A 132 -17.01 -8.33 -3.16
CA TYR A 132 -18.08 -7.56 -2.50
C TYR A 132 -18.90 -6.79 -3.54
N LYS A 133 -20.22 -6.86 -3.39
CA LYS A 133 -21.13 -5.97 -4.12
C LYS A 133 -21.02 -4.56 -3.53
N ALA A 134 -20.99 -3.56 -4.40
CA ALA A 134 -21.06 -2.16 -3.98
C ALA A 134 -22.48 -1.81 -3.55
N GLY A 135 -22.60 -0.97 -2.51
CA GLY A 135 -23.84 -0.23 -2.25
C GLY A 135 -23.97 0.89 -3.27
N SER A 136 -25.20 1.37 -3.51
CA SER A 136 -25.46 2.47 -4.43
C SER A 136 -26.45 3.48 -3.87
N VAL A 137 -26.32 4.74 -4.32
CA VAL A 137 -27.26 5.83 -4.03
C VAL A 137 -27.36 6.77 -5.24
N ALA A 138 -28.56 7.24 -5.54
CA ALA A 138 -28.82 8.12 -6.68
C ALA A 138 -28.15 9.50 -6.51
N THR A 139 -27.86 10.17 -7.64
CA THR A 139 -27.25 11.52 -7.65
C THR A 139 -28.14 12.52 -6.88
N GLY A 140 -27.57 13.15 -5.86
CA GLY A 140 -28.28 14.04 -4.93
C GLY A 140 -28.56 13.41 -3.56
N GLY A 141 -28.47 12.09 -3.45
CA GLY A 141 -28.26 11.40 -2.18
C GLY A 141 -26.77 11.31 -1.83
N TRP A 142 -26.48 11.30 -0.54
CA TRP A 142 -25.16 10.95 0.00
C TRP A 142 -25.17 9.50 0.46
N PRO A 143 -24.07 8.75 0.35
CA PRO A 143 -23.93 7.46 1.02
C PRO A 143 -24.17 7.62 2.54
N PRO A 144 -24.67 6.57 3.22
CA PRO A 144 -24.78 6.59 4.69
C PRO A 144 -23.41 6.90 5.30
N VAL A 145 -23.29 7.89 6.19
CA VAL A 145 -21.99 8.31 6.75
C VAL A 145 -21.21 7.17 7.42
N ASP A 146 -21.94 6.16 7.88
CA ASP A 146 -21.53 4.94 8.53
C ASP A 146 -21.29 3.74 7.60
N TYR A 147 -21.21 3.93 6.26
CA TYR A 147 -20.94 2.82 5.34
C TYR A 147 -19.61 2.10 5.64
N GLU A 148 -19.61 0.79 5.38
CA GLU A 148 -18.61 -0.14 5.90
C GLU A 148 -17.33 -0.20 5.05
N ALA A 149 -16.21 -0.54 5.67
CA ALA A 149 -15.02 -0.96 4.95
C ALA A 149 -15.17 -2.42 4.45
N VAL A 150 -14.50 -2.77 3.36
CA VAL A 150 -14.43 -4.13 2.82
C VAL A 150 -12.99 -4.63 2.82
N SER A 151 -12.78 -5.88 3.25
CA SER A 151 -11.47 -6.53 3.28
C SER A 151 -11.36 -7.60 2.20
N PHE A 152 -10.31 -7.54 1.40
CA PHE A 152 -10.05 -8.49 0.30
C PHE A 152 -8.65 -9.09 0.43
N GLN A 153 -8.47 -10.26 -0.17
CA GLN A 153 -7.17 -10.91 -0.29
C GLN A 153 -6.62 -10.64 -1.69
N VAL A 154 -5.42 -10.05 -1.79
CA VAL A 154 -4.68 -9.95 -3.06
C VAL A 154 -4.56 -11.36 -3.67
N PRO A 155 -4.92 -11.56 -4.95
CA PRO A 155 -4.97 -12.89 -5.54
C PRO A 155 -3.56 -13.48 -5.74
N ALA A 156 -3.47 -14.80 -5.93
CA ALA A 156 -2.19 -15.51 -5.95
C ALA A 156 -1.37 -15.31 -7.24
N ASP A 157 -2.02 -14.80 -8.28
CA ASP A 157 -1.47 -14.47 -9.59
C ASP A 157 -1.18 -12.96 -9.77
N ALA A 158 -1.36 -12.16 -8.70
CA ALA A 158 -1.00 -10.73 -8.72
C ALA A 158 0.46 -10.53 -9.13
N GLN A 159 0.71 -9.51 -9.97
CA GLN A 159 2.04 -9.21 -10.52
C GLN A 159 2.61 -7.90 -9.96
N GLY A 160 3.94 -7.81 -9.94
CA GLY A 160 4.67 -6.58 -9.63
C GLY A 160 4.74 -5.65 -10.83
N GLN A 161 5.27 -4.44 -10.60
CA GLN A 161 5.43 -3.45 -11.66
C GLN A 161 6.80 -3.54 -12.35
N ALA A 162 6.97 -2.76 -13.43
CA ALA A 162 8.26 -2.61 -14.09
C ALA A 162 9.32 -2.11 -13.08
N GLY A 163 10.38 -2.90 -12.88
CA GLY A 163 11.42 -2.63 -11.88
C GLY A 163 11.17 -3.28 -10.50
N GLU A 164 10.13 -4.10 -10.36
CA GLU A 164 9.82 -4.83 -9.14
C GLU A 164 9.59 -6.32 -9.38
N THR A 165 9.71 -7.11 -8.32
CA THR A 165 9.21 -8.49 -8.27
C THR A 165 8.20 -8.62 -7.15
N LEU A 166 7.03 -9.19 -7.46
CA LEU A 166 6.02 -9.54 -6.49
C LEU A 166 6.02 -11.06 -6.27
N GLU A 167 6.21 -11.49 -5.02
CA GLU A 167 6.09 -12.89 -4.63
C GLU A 167 4.90 -13.05 -3.68
N ILE A 168 4.00 -13.98 -4.00
CA ILE A 168 2.92 -14.39 -3.10
C ILE A 168 3.36 -15.63 -2.33
N SER A 169 3.48 -15.50 -1.01
CA SER A 169 3.97 -16.55 -0.11
C SER A 169 3.00 -16.75 1.05
N GLY A 170 2.08 -17.71 0.89
CA GLY A 170 0.97 -17.93 1.82
C GLY A 170 0.07 -16.70 1.92
N ASP A 171 -0.14 -16.18 3.14
CA ASP A 171 -0.90 -14.94 3.39
C ASP A 171 -0.06 -13.66 3.24
N ASN A 172 1.20 -13.78 2.83
CA ASN A 172 2.10 -12.64 2.65
C ASN A 172 2.27 -12.29 1.16
N MET A 173 2.44 -11.00 0.93
CA MET A 173 2.87 -10.42 -0.33
C MET A 173 4.24 -9.78 -0.09
N ILE A 174 5.25 -10.23 -0.82
CA ILE A 174 6.63 -9.79 -0.71
C ILE A 174 6.94 -8.97 -1.96
N ILE A 175 7.03 -7.65 -1.79
CA ILE A 175 7.42 -6.71 -2.84
C ILE A 175 8.94 -6.52 -2.73
N THR A 176 9.69 -6.75 -3.80
CA THR A 176 11.11 -6.37 -3.89
C THR A 176 11.31 -5.39 -5.05
N LYS A 177 11.88 -4.22 -4.75
CA LYS A 177 12.14 -3.13 -5.69
C LYS A 177 13.61 -3.04 -6.08
N ASP A 178 13.87 -2.79 -7.35
CA ASP A 178 15.19 -2.38 -7.84
C ASP A 178 15.42 -0.87 -7.59
N LEU A 179 16.49 -0.55 -6.87
CA LEU A 179 16.96 0.80 -6.61
C LEU A 179 18.29 1.09 -7.31
N SER A 180 18.74 0.25 -8.25
CA SER A 180 20.05 0.42 -8.90
C SER A 180 20.21 1.74 -9.67
N SER A 181 19.10 2.38 -10.06
CA SER A 181 19.08 3.72 -10.69
C SER A 181 19.14 4.88 -9.70
N ASN A 182 18.76 4.68 -8.43
CA ASN A 182 18.85 5.66 -7.35
C ASN A 182 19.02 4.95 -5.99
N PRO A 183 20.24 4.47 -5.67
CA PRO A 183 20.46 3.57 -4.54
C PRO A 183 20.68 4.31 -3.22
N ILE A 184 20.18 3.76 -2.12
CA ILE A 184 20.31 4.34 -0.78
C ILE A 184 21.78 4.27 -0.34
N VAL A 185 22.46 5.42 -0.27
CA VAL A 185 23.87 5.51 0.16
C VAL A 185 23.97 5.91 1.64
N ILE A 186 24.49 5.02 2.47
CA ILE A 186 24.68 5.24 3.92
C ILE A 186 26.17 5.36 4.21
N ARG A 187 26.59 6.56 4.68
CA ARG A 187 27.97 6.84 5.09
C ARG A 187 28.06 6.98 6.62
N LYS A 188 29.25 6.76 7.16
CA LYS A 188 29.50 6.85 8.61
C LYS A 188 29.14 8.24 9.13
N GLY A 189 28.29 8.29 10.16
CA GLY A 189 27.88 9.54 10.81
C GLY A 189 26.82 10.36 10.05
N GLN A 190 26.25 9.83 8.95
CA GLN A 190 25.10 10.44 8.30
C GLN A 190 23.80 9.86 8.85
N THR A 191 22.86 10.75 9.19
CA THR A 191 21.43 10.40 9.22
C THR A 191 20.92 10.51 7.78
N LYS A 192 20.10 9.54 7.35
CA LYS A 192 19.41 9.57 6.07
C LYS A 192 17.90 9.43 6.29
N THR A 193 17.14 10.27 5.61
CA THR A 193 15.67 10.22 5.59
C THR A 193 15.24 9.37 4.39
N MET A 194 14.16 8.60 4.54
CA MET A 194 13.54 7.84 3.45
C MET A 194 12.05 8.17 3.38
N MET A 195 11.49 8.26 2.16
CA MET A 195 10.11 8.69 1.90
C MET A 195 9.25 7.56 1.27
N ILE A 196 8.03 7.33 1.80
CA ILE A 196 7.12 6.19 1.49
C ILE A 196 5.56 6.46 1.51
N SER A 197 4.97 7.45 0.81
CA SER A 197 3.49 7.57 0.72
C SER A 197 2.90 6.51 -0.20
N PHE A 198 1.60 6.69 -0.41
CA PHE A 198 0.78 5.89 -1.26
C PHE A 198 -0.13 6.86 -2.01
N ASN A 199 -0.19 6.78 -3.34
CA ASN A 199 -1.25 7.46 -4.09
C ASN A 199 -2.56 6.68 -3.89
N THR A 200 -3.50 7.27 -3.16
CA THR A 200 -4.81 6.68 -2.81
C THR A 200 -5.96 7.11 -3.74
N GLN A 201 -5.65 7.81 -4.83
CA GLN A 201 -6.61 8.23 -5.85
C GLN A 201 -6.86 7.10 -6.84
N ASN A 202 -8.11 6.99 -7.31
CA ASN A 202 -8.55 6.02 -8.32
C ASN A 202 -8.19 4.55 -7.99
N MET A 203 -8.05 4.20 -6.70
CA MET A 203 -7.71 2.83 -6.30
C MET A 203 -8.92 1.88 -6.32
N ILE A 204 -10.12 2.44 -6.46
CA ILE A 204 -11.36 1.68 -6.41
C ILE A 204 -12.00 1.68 -7.80
N GLY A 205 -11.91 0.53 -8.45
CA GLY A 205 -12.66 0.18 -9.65
C GLY A 205 -14.05 -0.28 -9.26
N PHE A 206 -15.04 0.10 -10.08
CA PHE A 206 -16.40 -0.41 -9.99
C PHE A 206 -16.76 -1.00 -11.36
N GLU A 207 -16.98 -2.32 -11.41
CA GLU A 207 -17.39 -3.02 -12.63
C GLU A 207 -18.82 -3.55 -12.47
N ALA A 208 -19.57 -3.61 -13.57
CA ALA A 208 -20.91 -4.19 -13.57
C ALA A 208 -20.83 -5.73 -13.55
N ALA A 209 -21.33 -6.36 -12.49
CA ALA A 209 -21.49 -7.81 -12.37
C ALA A 209 -22.88 -8.31 -12.83
N GLY A 210 -23.76 -7.41 -13.28
CA GLY A 210 -25.10 -7.72 -13.76
C GLY A 210 -25.88 -6.46 -14.16
N PRO A 211 -27.19 -6.57 -14.45
CA PRO A 211 -28.00 -5.43 -14.91
C PRO A 211 -28.11 -4.25 -13.94
N VAL A 212 -27.90 -4.50 -12.64
CA VAL A 212 -28.00 -3.51 -11.55
C VAL A 212 -26.87 -3.64 -10.52
N ASP A 213 -26.02 -4.66 -10.64
CA ASP A 213 -25.03 -5.02 -9.64
C ASP A 213 -23.65 -4.49 -10.05
N TYR A 214 -23.00 -3.78 -9.13
CA TYR A 214 -21.60 -3.40 -9.26
C TYR A 214 -20.77 -4.12 -8.21
N VAL A 215 -19.53 -4.46 -8.56
CA VAL A 215 -18.55 -5.08 -7.68
C VAL A 215 -17.36 -4.16 -7.45
N PHE A 216 -16.77 -4.30 -6.27
CA PHE A 216 -15.58 -3.59 -5.84
C PHE A 216 -14.31 -4.27 -6.35
N TYR A 217 -13.48 -3.51 -7.09
CA TYR A 217 -12.12 -3.90 -7.47
C TYR A 217 -11.08 -2.97 -6.84
N PRO A 218 -10.14 -3.51 -6.06
CA PRO A 218 -9.03 -2.73 -5.51
C PRO A 218 -7.79 -2.80 -6.40
N MET A 219 -7.16 -1.64 -6.66
CA MET A 219 -5.78 -1.60 -7.13
C MET A 219 -4.80 -1.81 -5.97
N ALA A 220 -3.60 -2.34 -6.28
CA ALA A 220 -2.48 -2.34 -5.33
C ALA A 220 -2.09 -0.90 -4.92
N PRO A 221 -1.64 -0.69 -3.68
CA PRO A 221 -1.25 0.63 -3.17
C PRO A 221 -0.04 1.21 -3.94
N GLN A 222 -0.10 2.49 -4.33
CA GLN A 222 0.78 3.12 -5.33
C GLN A 222 2.04 3.84 -4.73
N GLN A 223 3.33 3.53 -5.03
CA GLN A 223 4.57 4.05 -4.36
C GLN A 223 5.91 4.47 -5.19
N SER A 224 6.40 5.75 -5.29
CA SER A 224 7.54 6.34 -6.09
C SER A 224 8.60 7.16 -5.29
N TYR A 225 9.86 6.75 -5.33
CA TYR A 225 10.88 7.12 -4.33
C TYR A 225 11.56 8.47 -4.61
N SER A 226 11.99 9.18 -3.57
CA SER A 226 12.89 10.34 -3.64
C SER A 226 13.92 10.36 -2.49
N GLU A 227 15.08 10.97 -2.75
CA GLU A 227 16.09 11.31 -1.74
C GLU A 227 16.18 12.80 -1.52
N GLU A 228 16.47 13.18 -0.26
CA GLU A 228 17.10 14.45 0.14
C GLU A 228 18.41 14.15 0.92
#